data_AF-A0A2M7K172-F1
#
_entry.id   AF-A0A2M7K172-F1
#
_cell.length_a   1.000
_cell.length_b   1.000
_cell.length_c   1.000
_cell.angle_alpha   90.00
_cell.angle_beta   90.00
_cell.angle_gamma   90.00
#
_symmetry.space_group_name_H-M   'P 1'
#
loop_
_entity.id
_entity.type
_entity.pdbx_description
1 polymer ?
#
loop_
_entity_poly.entity_id
_entity_poly.type
_entity_poly.pdbx_seq_one_letter_code
_entity_poly.pdbx_strand_id
1 'polypeptide(L)' 'MKIDEEIVGNYRLDFLIEDKVVVELKTRETVYQKDISQVLDYLKFNNLKVGLLLYFGNFKVKIKRLVL' A
#
# COMPACT_ATOMS: atom_id res chain seq x y z
N MET A 1 12.40 3.14 0.87
CA MET A 1 12.51 1.98 1.78
C MET A 1 13.98 1.61 1.87
N LYS A 2 14.52 1.48 3.09
CA LYS A 2 15.93 1.16 3.32
C LYS A 2 16.00 -0.26 3.88
N ILE A 3 16.70 -1.16 3.20
CA ILE A 3 17.03 -2.49 3.71
C ILE A 3 18.56 -2.54 3.71
N ASP A 4 19.16 -2.91 4.83
CA ASP A 4 20.62 -3.10 4.96
C ASP A 4 21.45 -1.94 4.39
N GLU A 5 21.07 -0.72 4.77
CA GLU A 5 21.68 0.55 4.34
C GLU A 5 21.53 0.93 2.85
N GLU A 6 20.93 0.07 2.04
CA GLU A 6 20.66 0.33 0.63
C GLU A 6 19.24 0.90 0.42
N ILE A 7 19.10 1.92 -0.44
CA ILE A 7 17.80 2.47 -0.80
C ILE A 7 17.18 1.54 -1.86
N VAL A 8 16.38 0.57 -1.40
CA VAL A 8 15.72 -0.44 -2.27
C VAL A 8 14.54 0.17 -3.07
N GLY A 9 14.21 1.44 -2.85
CA GLY A 9 13.32 2.20 -3.73
C GLY A 9 12.70 3.42 -3.09
N ASN A 10 12.36 4.41 -3.92
CA ASN A 10 11.54 5.57 -3.55
C ASN A 10 10.06 5.22 -3.64
N TYR A 11 9.61 4.33 -2.77
CA TYR A 11 8.18 4.08 -2.62
C TYR A 11 7.57 5.18 -1.74
N ARG A 12 6.75 6.02 -2.37
CA ARG A 12 5.96 7.05 -1.70
C ARG A 12 4.51 6.60 -1.74
N LEU A 13 3.95 6.32 -0.56
CA LEU A 13 2.53 6.09 -0.38
C LEU A 13 1.74 7.38 -0.63
N ASP A 14 0.50 7.23 -1.08
CA ASP A 14 -0.41 8.38 -1.18
C ASP A 14 -0.70 8.97 0.22
N PHE A 15 -1.03 8.12 1.21
CA PHE A 15 -1.25 8.57 2.58
C PHE A 15 -0.76 7.58 3.65
N LEU A 16 -0.28 8.16 4.76
CA LEU A 16 -0.10 7.49 6.05
C LEU A 16 -0.93 8.26 7.08
N ILE A 17 -2.00 7.64 7.58
CA ILE A 17 -2.94 8.28 8.51
C ILE A 17 -2.55 7.90 9.93
N GLU A 18 -2.36 8.92 10.78
CA GLU A 18 -1.97 8.80 12.19
C GLU A 18 -0.80 7.85 12.45
N ASP A 19 0.16 7.76 11.53
CA ASP A 19 1.30 6.83 11.61
C ASP A 19 0.89 5.36 11.82
N LYS A 20 -0.32 4.98 11.40
CA LYS A 20 -0.94 3.67 11.69
C LYS A 20 -1.53 2.99 10.47
N VAL A 21 -2.18 3.75 9.59
CA VAL A 21 -2.93 3.21 8.47
C VAL A 21 -2.34 3.70 7.16
N VAL A 22 -1.89 2.76 6.34
CA VAL A 22 -1.44 3.01 4.97
C VAL A 22 -2.65 3.09 4.05
N VAL A 23 -2.74 4.12 3.20
CA VAL A 23 -3.76 4.22 2.15
C VAL A 23 -3.08 4.47 0.81
N GLU A 24 -3.39 3.64 -0.17
CA GLU A 24 -2.81 3.67 -1.51
C GLU A 24 -3.93 3.64 -2.55
N LEU A 25 -3.88 4.57 -3.52
CA LEU A 25 -4.88 4.78 -4.55
C LEU A 25 -4.37 4.28 -5.91
N LYS A 26 -5.24 3.63 -6.69
CA LYS A 26 -4.96 3.19 -8.06
C LYS A 26 -6.12 3.50 -8.99
N THR A 27 -5.83 4.06 -10.16
CA THR A 27 -6.84 4.37 -11.20
C THR A 27 -6.96 3.24 -12.22
N ARG A 28 -7.33 2.04 -11.75
CA ARG A 28 -7.56 0.85 -12.58
C ARG A 28 -8.47 -0.13 -11.87
N GLU A 29 -9.18 -0.96 -12.62
CA GLU A 29 -10.07 -1.97 -12.03
C GLU A 29 -9.38 -3.27 -11.61
N THR A 30 -8.22 -3.55 -12.21
CA THR A 30 -7.47 -4.78 -12.00
C THR A 30 -6.63 -4.69 -10.74
N VAL A 31 -6.79 -5.68 -9.86
CA VAL A 31 -5.97 -5.86 -8.66
C VAL A 31 -4.80 -6.77 -9.02
N TYR A 32 -3.58 -6.27 -8.93
CA TYR A 32 -2.39 -7.10 -9.14
C TYR A 32 -1.79 -7.55 -7.81
N GLN A 33 -1.23 -8.76 -7.77
CA GLN A 33 -0.56 -9.27 -6.56
C GLN A 33 0.61 -8.38 -6.14
N LYS A 34 1.32 -7.77 -7.10
CA LYS A 34 2.39 -6.81 -6.81
C LYS A 34 1.93 -5.63 -5.95
N ASP A 35 0.71 -5.14 -6.15
CA ASP A 35 0.16 -4.00 -5.40
C ASP A 35 -0.05 -4.37 -3.93
N ILE A 36 -0.48 -5.61 -3.71
CA ILE A 36 -0.69 -6.18 -2.37
C ILE A 36 0.65 -6.42 -1.69
N SER A 37 1.58 -7.12 -2.36
CA SER A 37 2.91 -7.41 -1.81
C SER A 37 3.63 -6.12 -1.41
N GLN A 38 3.56 -5.10 -2.27
CA GLN A 38 4.17 -3.80 -2.01
C GLN A 38 3.64 -3.13 -0.73
N VAL A 39 2.31 -3.11 -0.53
CA VAL A 39 1.74 -2.56 0.70
C VAL A 39 2.09 -3.43 1.90
N LEU A 40 2.02 -4.76 1.78
CA LEU A 40 2.37 -5.68 2.87
C LEU A 40 3.84 -5.53 3.30
N ASP A 41 4.75 -5.37 2.35
CA ASP A 41 6.16 -5.14 2.64
C ASP A 41 6.32 -3.82 3.38
N TYR A 42 5.68 -2.75 2.91
CA TYR A 42 5.69 -1.48 3.63
C TYR A 42 5.17 -1.61 5.07
N LEU A 43 4.06 -2.33 5.28
CA LEU A 43 3.53 -2.58 6.62
C LEU A 43 4.58 -3.31 7.50
N LYS A 44 5.20 -4.37 6.98
CA LYS A 44 6.26 -5.11 7.68
C LYS A 44 7.45 -4.23 8.06
N PHE A 45 8.02 -3.51 7.10
CA PHE A 45 9.24 -2.72 7.32
C PHE A 45 9.02 -1.50 8.22
N ASN A 46 7.78 -1.00 8.32
CA ASN A 46 7.45 0.14 9.18
C ASN A 46 6.70 -0.27 10.46
N ASN A 47 6.60 -1.57 10.76
CA ASN A 47 5.87 -2.10 11.92
C ASN A 47 4.41 -1.60 12.02
N LEU A 48 3.75 -1.47 10.87
CA LEU A 48 2.34 -1.09 10.74
C LEU A 48 1.48 -2.34 10.50
N LYS A 49 0.18 -2.25 10.79
CA LYS A 49 -0.72 -3.41 10.73
C LYS A 49 -1.81 -3.34 9.68
N VAL A 50 -2.19 -2.14 9.24
CA VAL A 50 -3.37 -1.94 8.39
C VAL A 50 -3.01 -1.18 7.13
N GLY A 51 -3.36 -1.76 5.99
CA GLY A 51 -3.26 -1.12 4.68
C GLY A 51 -4.62 -1.13 3.96
N LEU A 52 -4.93 -0.05 3.27
CA LEU A 52 -6.11 0.10 2.42
C LEU A 52 -5.67 0.39 0.99
N LEU A 53 -5.99 -0.53 0.08
CA LEU A 53 -5.84 -0.33 -1.36
C LEU A 53 -7.19 0.05 -1.96
N LEU A 54 -7.27 1.25 -2.52
CA LEU A 54 -8.46 1.78 -3.17
C LEU A 54 -8.25 1.84 -4.68
N TYR A 55 -9.00 1.03 -5.40
CA TYR A 55 -8.98 0.96 -6.85
C TYR A 55 -10.16 1.75 -7.41
N PHE A 56 -9.90 2.95 -7.93
CA PHE A 56 -10.85 3.78 -8.64
C PHE A 56 -11.01 3.26 -10.07
N GLY A 57 -12.08 2.50 -10.30
CA GLY A 57 -12.55 2.12 -11.63
C GLY A 57 -13.51 3.17 -12.21
N ASN A 58 -13.98 2.94 -13.43
CA ASN A 58 -14.85 3.87 -14.14
C ASN A 58 -16.21 4.06 -13.45
N PHE A 59 -16.73 3.00 -12.82
CA PHE A 59 -18.09 2.99 -12.25
C PHE A 59 -18.14 2.70 -10.74
N LYS A 60 -17.05 2.21 -10.15
CA LYS A 60 -17.00 1.86 -8.73
C LYS A 60 -15.59 1.90 -8.16
N VAL A 61 -15.52 2.15 -6.86
CA VAL A 61 -14.29 1.96 -6.09
C VAL A 61 -14.28 0.54 -5.53
N LYS A 62 -13.20 -0.21 -5.77
CA LYS A 62 -12.95 -1.47 -5.07
C LYS A 62 -11.98 -1.20 -3.93
N ILE A 63 -12.32 -1.65 -2.72
CA ILE A 63 -11.49 -1.47 -1.53
C ILE A 63 -10.95 -2.83 -1.11
N LYS A 64 -9.63 -2.93 -0.91
CA LYS A 64 -9.00 -4.11 -0.34
C LYS A 64 -8.28 -3.73 0.94
N ARG A 65 -8.78 -4.26 2.06
CA ARG A 65 -8.13 -4.16 3.37
C ARG A 65 -7.10 -5.27 3.52
N LEU A 66 -5.90 -4.89 3.89
CA LEU A 66 -4.79 -5.78 4.22
C LEU A 66 -4.52 -5.67 5.72
N VAL A 67 -4.30 -6.81 6.35
CA VAL A 67 -3.93 -6.91 7.77
C VAL A 67 -2.70 -7.80 7.86
N LEU A 68 -1.67 -7.28 8.54
CA LEU A 68 -0.44 -8.01 8.84
C LEU A 68 -0.51 -8.64 10.24
#